data_AF-A0A5A9VYC1-F1
#
_entry.id   AF-A0A5A9VYC1-F1
#
_cell.length_a   1.000
_cell.length_b   1.000
_cell.length_c   1.000
_cell.angle_alpha   90.00
_cell.angle_beta   90.00
_cell.angle_gamma   90.00
#
_symmetry.space_group_name_H-M   'P 1'
#
loop_
_entity.id
_entity.type
_entity.pdbx_description
1 polymer ?
#
loop_
_entity_poly.entity_id
_entity_poly.type
_entity_poly.pdbx_seq_one_letter_code
_entity_poly.pdbx_strand_id
1 'polypeptide(L)'
;MSMIDTLAQRGLILQADGDNLQVQAPEPLSSDQLDWLSRHKQQLLDELRGIPAVNDTGMMLYCAADLDLPLLWDDQVWIDGLIQYRSEHERQALLTEYRAHWLAAAGAPELKSYQRDNAGRFAANTWLRTRLH
;
A
#
# COMPACT_ATOMS: atom_id res chain seq x y z
N MET A 1 10.00 11.47 0.22
CA MET A 1 10.65 11.46 1.55
C MET A 1 9.60 10.97 2.53
N SER A 2 9.87 9.84 3.19
CA SER A 2 8.88 9.11 4.01
C SER A 2 8.45 9.89 5.26
N MET A 3 7.22 9.66 5.76
CA MET A 3 6.80 10.23 7.05
C MET A 3 7.62 9.64 8.20
N ILE A 4 7.94 8.35 8.13
CA ILE A 4 8.86 7.69 9.06
C ILE A 4 10.25 8.34 9.01
N ASP A 5 10.81 8.62 7.82
CA ASP A 5 12.12 9.29 7.70
C ASP A 5 12.14 10.65 8.41
N THR A 6 11.04 11.41 8.27
CA THR A 6 10.89 12.73 8.87
C THR A 6 10.81 12.65 10.40
N LEU A 7 10.17 11.60 10.92
CA LEU A 7 10.06 11.36 12.36
C LEU A 7 11.37 10.81 12.94
N ALA A 8 12.06 9.94 12.21
CA ALA A 8 13.38 9.42 12.58
C ALA A 8 14.42 10.55 12.69
N GLN A 9 14.38 11.53 11.78
CA GLN A 9 15.21 12.74 11.86
C GLN A 9 14.94 13.59 13.10
N ARG A 10 13.73 13.50 13.67
CA ARG A 10 13.36 14.15 14.94
C ARG A 10 13.66 13.28 16.16
N GLY A 11 14.32 12.14 15.98
CA GLY A 11 14.68 11.21 17.05
C GLY A 11 13.54 10.30 17.50
N LEU A 12 12.43 10.24 16.75
CA LEU A 12 11.31 9.36 17.04
C LEU A 12 11.50 8.02 16.33
N ILE A 13 11.47 6.93 17.09
CA ILE A 13 11.54 5.58 16.56
C ILE A 13 10.12 5.00 16.56
N LEU A 14 9.66 4.56 15.39
CA LEU A 14 8.35 3.93 15.24
C LEU A 14 8.50 2.45 14.95
N GLN A 15 7.67 1.63 15.56
CA GLN A 15 7.59 0.19 15.35
C GLN A 15 6.14 -0.24 15.23
N ALA A 16 5.86 -1.19 14.31
CA ALA A 16 4.55 -1.80 14.18
C ALA A 16 4.54 -3.10 14.99
N ASP A 17 3.59 -3.23 15.92
CA ASP A 17 3.31 -4.44 16.67
C ASP A 17 1.87 -4.86 16.39
N GLY A 18 1.70 -5.71 15.36
CA GLY A 18 0.38 -5.98 14.80
C GLY A 18 -0.28 -4.67 14.34
N ASP A 19 -1.48 -4.37 14.86
CA ASP A 19 -2.25 -3.14 14.59
C ASP A 19 -1.94 -1.98 15.56
N ASN A 20 -0.92 -2.16 16.40
CA ASN A 20 -0.47 -1.13 17.33
C ASN A 20 0.77 -0.44 16.79
N LEU A 21 0.76 0.89 16.88
CA LEU A 21 1.91 1.72 16.57
C LEU A 21 2.64 2.01 17.88
N GLN A 22 3.83 1.46 18.05
CA GLN A 22 4.71 1.79 19.15
C GLN A 22 5.59 2.97 18.75
N VAL A 23 5.61 4.00 19.59
CA VAL A 23 6.41 5.20 19.37
C VAL A 23 7.35 5.37 20.55
N GLN A 24 8.65 5.35 20.28
CA GLN A 24 9.69 5.60 21.26
C GLN A 24 10.28 6.99 21.00
N ALA A 25 10.16 7.86 22.01
CA ALA A 25 10.62 9.23 21.96
C ALA A 25 11.64 9.48 23.09
N PRO A 26 12.67 10.32 22.86
CA PRO A 26 13.64 10.69 23.89
C PRO A 26 13.04 11.62 24.95
N GLU A 27 12.01 12.38 24.58
CA GLU A 27 11.25 13.27 25.47
C GLU A 27 9.76 12.89 25.47
N PRO A 28 9.01 13.20 26.55
CA PRO A 28 7.55 12.99 26.57
C PRO A 28 6.88 13.72 25.41
N LEU A 29 6.04 13.00 24.67
CA LEU A 29 5.30 13.57 23.54
C LEU A 29 4.31 14.63 24.02
N SER A 30 4.26 15.76 23.32
CA SER A 30 3.23 16.78 23.56
C SER A 30 1.85 16.29 23.11
N SER A 31 0.80 16.91 23.63
CA SER A 31 -0.59 16.62 23.24
C SER A 31 -0.80 16.73 21.72
N ASP A 32 -0.20 17.75 21.09
CA ASP A 32 -0.29 17.96 19.65
C ASP A 32 0.42 16.86 18.84
N GLN A 33 1.53 16.33 19.36
CA GLN A 33 2.24 15.22 18.73
C GLN A 33 1.45 13.91 18.83
N LEU A 34 0.81 13.65 19.97
CA LEU A 34 -0.05 12.48 20.16
C LEU A 34 -1.29 12.54 19.26
N ASP A 35 -1.91 13.72 19.14
CA ASP A 35 -3.03 13.94 18.23
C ASP A 35 -2.63 13.73 16.77
N TRP A 36 -1.46 14.25 16.37
CA TRP A 36 -0.96 14.06 15.02
C TRP A 36 -0.66 12.59 14.72
N LEU A 37 0.00 11.87 15.63
CA LEU A 37 0.29 10.44 15.50
C LEU A 37 -1.00 9.62 15.40
N SER A 38 -2.01 9.97 16.19
CA SER A 38 -3.31 9.29 16.16
C SER A 38 -4.03 9.51 14.84
N ARG A 39 -4.01 10.74 14.29
CA ARG A 39 -4.62 11.05 12.98
C ARG A 39 -3.94 10.33 11.81
N HIS A 40 -2.62 10.09 11.90
CA HIS A 40 -1.85 9.46 10.83
C HIS A 40 -1.46 8.00 11.17
N LYS A 41 -2.06 7.39 12.20
CA LYS A 41 -1.71 6.06 12.69
C LYS A 41 -1.73 5.00 11.59
N GLN A 42 -2.80 5.00 10.79
CA GLN A 42 -2.98 4.00 9.74
C GLN A 42 -1.89 4.15 8.66
N GLN A 43 -1.64 5.37 8.19
CA GLN A 43 -0.60 5.65 7.21
C GLN A 43 0.80 5.25 7.69
N LEU A 44 1.12 5.50 8.97
CA LEU A 44 2.40 5.09 9.57
C LEU A 44 2.53 3.57 9.68
N LEU A 45 1.45 2.86 10.02
CA LEU A 45 1.43 1.39 10.05
C LEU A 45 1.62 0.80 8.66
N ASP A 46 0.95 1.37 7.66
CA ASP A 46 1.05 0.93 6.27
C ASP A 46 2.50 1.11 5.78
N GLU A 47 3.08 2.28 6.02
CA GLU A 47 4.47 2.59 5.66
C GLU A 47 5.50 1.69 6.38
N LEU A 48 5.29 1.41 7.68
CA LEU A 48 6.14 0.47 8.46
C LEU A 48 6.04 -0.98 7.97
N ARG A 49 4.89 -1.37 7.42
CA ARG A 49 4.66 -2.71 6.85
C ARG A 49 5.22 -2.84 5.42
N GLY A 50 5.80 -1.78 4.88
CA GLY A 50 6.22 -1.74 3.48
C GLY A 50 5.04 -1.74 2.50
N ILE A 51 3.84 -1.41 2.98
CA ILE A 51 2.70 -1.10 2.11
C ILE A 51 3.01 0.30 1.58
N PRO A 52 3.25 0.47 0.26
CA PRO A 52 3.55 1.77 -0.28
C PRO A 52 2.41 2.73 0.07
N ALA A 53 2.76 3.90 0.59
CA ALA A 53 1.80 4.94 0.88
C ALA A 53 0.88 5.11 -0.33
N VAL A 54 -0.43 5.22 -0.09
CA VAL A 54 -1.51 5.18 -1.09
C VAL A 54 -1.30 6.15 -2.28
N ASN A 55 -0.31 7.05 -2.24
CA ASN A 55 -0.06 8.14 -3.18
C ASN A 55 1.39 8.33 -3.66
N ASP A 56 2.28 7.33 -3.62
CA ASP A 56 3.69 7.58 -4.01
C ASP A 56 3.88 7.94 -5.51
N THR A 57 2.82 7.81 -6.33
CA THR A 57 2.81 8.22 -7.74
C THR A 57 2.12 9.56 -8.00
N GLY A 58 1.38 10.12 -7.03
CA GLY A 58 0.49 11.27 -7.26
C GLY A 58 -0.63 11.00 -8.29
N MET A 59 -0.77 9.76 -8.76
CA MET A 59 -1.81 9.34 -9.70
C MET A 59 -3.04 8.91 -8.91
N MET A 60 -4.17 9.54 -9.18
CA MET A 60 -5.47 9.03 -8.73
C MET A 60 -5.83 7.80 -9.56
N LEU A 61 -5.96 6.66 -8.89
CA LEU A 61 -6.35 5.38 -9.49
C LEU A 61 -7.86 5.21 -9.32
N TYR A 62 -8.61 5.20 -10.42
CA TYR A 62 -10.07 5.06 -10.43
C TYR A 62 -10.53 3.72 -10.98
N CYS A 63 -9.74 3.12 -11.87
CA CYS A 63 -10.00 1.86 -12.53
C CYS A 63 -8.71 1.06 -12.73
N ALA A 64 -8.85 -0.19 -13.17
CA ALA A 64 -7.74 -1.07 -13.44
C ALA A 64 -6.83 -0.57 -14.58
N ALA A 65 -7.37 0.20 -15.52
CA ALA A 65 -6.58 0.79 -16.61
C ALA A 65 -5.63 1.91 -16.13
N ASP A 66 -5.87 2.48 -14.94
CA ASP A 66 -4.97 3.47 -14.34
C ASP A 66 -3.73 2.81 -13.69
N LEU A 67 -3.76 1.48 -13.52
CA LEU A 67 -2.59 0.72 -13.07
C LEU A 67 -1.56 0.74 -14.20
N ASP A 68 -0.38 1.29 -13.94
CA ASP A 68 0.81 1.32 -14.82
C ASP A 68 1.46 -0.07 -14.97
N LEU A 69 0.64 -1.11 -15.13
CA LEU A 69 1.01 -2.52 -15.12
C LEU A 69 0.58 -3.20 -16.43
N PRO A 70 1.32 -4.24 -16.89
CA PRO A 70 0.96 -5.00 -18.09
C PRO A 70 -0.20 -5.98 -17.83
N LEU A 71 -1.38 -5.45 -17.54
CA LEU A 71 -2.60 -6.22 -17.31
C LEU A 71 -3.21 -6.69 -18.64
N LEU A 72 -3.78 -7.90 -18.64
CA LEU A 72 -4.62 -8.35 -19.75
C LEU A 72 -5.97 -7.63 -19.66
N TRP A 73 -6.65 -7.52 -20.81
CA TRP A 73 -7.98 -6.91 -20.85
C TRP A 73 -8.97 -7.62 -19.91
N ASP A 74 -8.94 -8.96 -19.85
CA ASP A 74 -9.79 -9.74 -18.94
C ASP A 74 -9.49 -9.44 -17.45
N ASP A 75 -8.22 -9.21 -17.10
CA ASP A 75 -7.84 -8.83 -15.72
C ASP A 75 -8.42 -7.45 -15.37
N GLN A 76 -8.35 -6.50 -16.31
CA GLN A 76 -8.89 -5.15 -16.09
C GLN A 76 -10.40 -5.19 -15.86
N VAL A 77 -11.13 -5.88 -16.73
CA VAL A 77 -12.59 -6.05 -16.60
C VAL A 77 -12.96 -6.72 -15.27
N TRP A 78 -12.19 -7.73 -14.86
CA TRP A 78 -12.42 -8.44 -13.61
C TRP A 78 -12.19 -7.55 -12.38
N ILE A 79 -11.08 -6.80 -12.34
CA ILE A 79 -10.77 -5.86 -11.25
C ILE A 79 -11.84 -4.77 -11.18
N ASP A 80 -12.19 -4.13 -12.30
CA ASP A 80 -13.20 -3.07 -12.35
C ASP A 80 -14.56 -3.58 -11.85
N GLY A 81 -14.96 -4.79 -12.26
CA GLY A 81 -16.19 -5.43 -11.80
C GLY A 81 -16.25 -5.64 -10.28
N LEU A 82 -15.10 -5.88 -9.64
CA LEU A 82 -14.98 -6.08 -8.19
C LEU A 82 -15.02 -4.78 -7.38
N ILE A 83 -14.53 -3.69 -7.95
CA ILE A 83 -14.36 -2.41 -7.24
C ILE A 83 -15.46 -1.38 -7.56
N GLN A 84 -16.28 -1.59 -8.60
CA GLN A 84 -17.27 -0.61 -9.10
C GLN A 84 -18.25 -0.08 -8.03
N TYR A 85 -18.61 -0.89 -7.03
CA TYR A 85 -19.56 -0.51 -5.98
C TYR A 85 -18.89 0.02 -4.71
N ARG A 86 -17.57 0.16 -4.71
CA ARG A 86 -16.79 0.66 -3.57
C ARG A 86 -16.76 2.19 -3.60
N SER A 87 -16.61 2.80 -2.43
CA SER A 87 -16.34 4.24 -2.35
C SER A 87 -15.05 4.60 -3.09
N GLU A 88 -14.91 5.86 -3.50
CA GLU A 88 -13.69 6.34 -4.18
C GLU A 88 -12.42 6.04 -3.37
N HIS A 89 -12.46 6.29 -2.07
CA HIS A 89 -11.35 6.02 -1.16
C HIS A 89 -11.00 4.52 -1.09
N GLU A 90 -12.00 3.64 -0.99
CA GLU A 90 -11.77 2.19 -0.98
C GLU A 90 -11.22 1.69 -2.32
N ARG A 91 -11.70 2.22 -3.46
CA ARG A 91 -11.15 1.87 -4.78
C ARG A 91 -9.69 2.23 -4.88
N GLN A 92 -9.35 3.46 -4.51
CA GLN A 92 -7.98 3.94 -4.54
C GLN A 92 -7.07 3.08 -3.66
N ALA A 93 -7.50 2.77 -2.43
CA ALA A 93 -6.76 1.89 -1.53
C ALA A 93 -6.55 0.49 -2.15
N LEU A 94 -7.62 -0.13 -2.68
CA LEU A 94 -7.55 -1.45 -3.30
C LEU A 94 -6.61 -1.49 -4.51
N LEU A 95 -6.67 -0.48 -5.38
CA LEU A 95 -5.82 -0.40 -6.57
C LEU A 95 -4.35 -0.15 -6.20
N THR A 96 -4.08 0.69 -5.20
CA THR A 96 -2.71 0.91 -4.72
C THR A 96 -2.12 -0.35 -4.09
N GLU A 97 -2.88 -1.04 -3.23
CA GLU A 97 -2.42 -2.31 -2.65
C GLU A 97 -2.26 -3.40 -3.73
N TYR A 98 -3.18 -3.49 -4.69
CA TYR A 98 -3.05 -4.39 -5.84
C TYR A 98 -1.72 -4.17 -6.56
N ARG A 99 -1.39 -2.91 -6.85
CA ARG A 99 -0.14 -2.52 -7.51
C ARG A 99 1.07 -2.92 -6.69
N ALA A 100 1.03 -2.72 -5.37
CA ALA A 100 2.10 -3.11 -4.47
C ALA A 100 2.38 -4.61 -4.52
N HIS A 101 1.33 -5.43 -4.42
CA HIS A 101 1.44 -6.88 -4.50
C HIS A 101 1.98 -7.35 -5.85
N TRP A 102 1.56 -6.71 -6.94
CA TRP A 102 2.05 -7.00 -8.28
C TRP A 102 3.57 -6.73 -8.37
N LEU A 103 4.01 -5.52 -7.98
CA LEU A 103 5.41 -5.09 -8.08
C LEU A 103 6.32 -5.91 -7.18
N ALA A 104 5.87 -6.23 -5.96
CA ALA A 104 6.63 -7.07 -5.04
C ALA A 104 6.88 -8.47 -5.62
N ALA A 105 5.85 -9.10 -6.21
CA ALA A 105 6.00 -10.42 -6.81
C ALA A 105 6.80 -10.40 -8.11
N ALA A 106 6.56 -9.42 -8.98
CA ALA A 106 7.31 -9.27 -10.24
C ALA A 106 8.79 -8.92 -10.02
N GLY A 107 9.11 -8.26 -8.91
CA GLY A 107 10.46 -7.86 -8.51
C GLY A 107 11.31 -8.98 -7.87
N ALA A 108 10.76 -10.18 -7.69
CA ALA A 108 11.50 -11.28 -7.05
C ALA A 108 12.77 -11.66 -7.85
N PRO A 109 13.95 -11.72 -7.20
CA PRO A 109 15.25 -11.83 -7.87
C PRO A 109 15.44 -13.14 -8.64
N GLU A 110 14.75 -14.21 -8.25
CA GLU A 110 14.78 -15.53 -8.89
C GLU A 110 13.98 -15.62 -10.20
N LEU A 111 13.16 -14.61 -10.51
CA LEU A 111 12.30 -14.62 -11.69
C LEU A 111 13.04 -14.18 -12.95
N LYS A 112 12.92 -15.00 -14.00
CA LYS A 112 13.29 -14.61 -15.35
C LYS A 112 12.33 -13.55 -15.87
N SER A 113 12.80 -12.69 -16.79
CA SER A 113 12.02 -11.58 -17.35
C SER A 113 10.62 -11.98 -17.82
N TYR A 114 10.48 -13.11 -18.54
CA TYR A 114 9.19 -13.59 -19.05
C TYR A 114 8.23 -14.13 -17.97
N GLN A 115 8.69 -14.33 -16.73
CA GLN A 115 7.90 -14.85 -15.61
C GLN A 115 7.33 -13.72 -14.74
N ARG A 116 7.90 -12.52 -14.81
CA ARG A 116 7.59 -11.40 -13.90
C ARG A 116 6.14 -10.96 -14.00
N ASP A 117 5.62 -10.79 -15.22
CA ASP A 117 4.25 -10.33 -15.42
C ASP A 117 3.22 -11.35 -14.90
N ASN A 118 3.47 -12.64 -15.14
CA ASN A 118 2.61 -13.70 -14.62
C ASN A 118 2.69 -13.81 -13.10
N ALA A 119 3.88 -13.67 -12.51
CA ALA A 119 4.05 -13.68 -11.06
C ALA A 119 3.32 -12.49 -10.41
N GLY A 120 3.47 -11.30 -10.98
CA GLY A 120 2.79 -10.08 -10.55
C GLY A 120 1.26 -10.24 -10.59
N ARG A 121 0.71 -10.63 -11.75
CA ARG A 121 -0.74 -10.86 -11.90
C ARG A 121 -1.26 -11.91 -10.94
N PHE A 122 -0.54 -13.04 -10.81
CA PHE A 122 -0.96 -14.13 -9.92
C PHE A 122 -1.02 -13.67 -8.46
N ALA A 123 0.02 -13.00 -7.97
CA ALA A 123 0.07 -12.52 -6.59
C ALA A 123 -1.03 -11.48 -6.31
N ALA A 124 -1.15 -10.47 -7.18
CA ALA A 124 -2.12 -9.39 -6.99
C ALA A 124 -3.57 -9.88 -7.10
N ASN A 125 -3.88 -10.72 -8.09
CA ASN A 125 -5.22 -11.33 -8.23
C ASN A 125 -5.56 -12.24 -7.04
N THR A 126 -4.59 -13.01 -6.54
CA THR A 126 -4.78 -13.86 -5.35
C THR A 126 -5.08 -13.02 -4.12
N TRP A 127 -4.28 -11.98 -3.88
CA TRP A 127 -4.53 -11.04 -2.78
C TRP A 127 -5.91 -10.38 -2.88
N LEU A 128 -6.27 -9.85 -4.05
CA LEU A 128 -7.55 -9.16 -4.25
C LEU A 128 -8.75 -10.09 -3.97
N ARG A 129 -8.65 -11.37 -4.38
CA ARG A 129 -9.66 -12.39 -4.03
C ARG A 129 -9.77 -12.57 -2.53
N THR A 130 -8.67 -12.71 -1.81
CA THR A 130 -8.70 -12.91 -0.35
C THR A 130 -9.25 -11.72 0.42
N ARG A 131 -9.24 -10.51 -0.17
CA ARG A 131 -9.71 -9.29 0.49
C ARG A 131 -11.20 -9.02 0.30
N LEU A 132 -11.80 -9.59 -0.74
CA LEU A 132 -13.19 -9.33 -1.14
C LEU A 132 -14.15 -10.51 -0.89
N HIS A 133 -13.62 -11.62 -0.36
CA HIS A 133 -14.37 -12.76 0.17
C HIS A 133 -14.35 -12.76 1.70
#